data_AF-F6KPF9-F1
#
_entry.id   AF-F6KPF9-F1
#
_cell.length_a   1.000
_cell.length_b   1.000
_cell.length_c   1.000
_cell.angle_alpha   90.00
_cell.angle_beta   90.00
_cell.angle_gamma   90.00
#
_symmetry.space_group_name_H-M   'P 1'
#
loop_
_entity.id
_entity.type
_entity.pdbx_description
1 polymer ?
#
loop_
_entity_poly.entity_id
_entity_poly.type
_entity_poly.pdbx_seq_one_letter_code
_entity_poly.pdbx_strand_id
1 'polypeptide(L)'
;MADEESININDAFSELDRKTGEVVTLVPNRNNTVQPVALMRLGLFVPTLKSTARGRKGQMSSMDVTEELKQLSLVKSEGYENIKITGARLDMDNDFKTWVGIIHAFAKYNVLGDSVTLPFVEFVKLCGIPSARSSAKLRKRLDASLTRIATNTISFSNKEGEYYVTHLVQSAKYSAKKDEVTLQADPKIFELYQFDKKVLLQLRAINELSRKESAQALYTFIESLPPNPAPVSLARLRARLNLTSRTITQNSTVRKAMEQLKEIGYLDYTEIKRGRVVYFHIHYRRPKLRPQSLPGALPAGDELPVENSPVAEEQGE
;
A
#
# COMPACT_ATOMS: atom_id res chain seq x y z
N MET A 1 17.87 33.10 -1.18
CA MET A 1 16.47 32.65 -1.09
C MET A 1 16.19 31.99 -2.42
N ALA A 2 16.38 30.68 -2.51
CA ALA A 2 16.04 29.93 -3.70
C ALA A 2 14.51 29.72 -3.68
N ASP A 3 13.87 30.01 -4.81
CA ASP A 3 12.44 29.80 -5.02
C ASP A 3 12.10 28.33 -4.72
N GLU A 4 11.33 28.08 -3.66
CA GLU A 4 10.64 26.81 -3.50
C GLU A 4 9.60 26.72 -4.62
N GLU A 5 9.95 26.06 -5.73
CA GLU A 5 8.96 25.61 -6.70
C GLU A 5 7.88 24.85 -5.93
N SER A 6 6.68 25.43 -5.86
CA SER A 6 5.53 24.79 -5.24
C SER A 6 5.27 23.49 -5.98
N ILE A 7 5.64 22.36 -5.35
CA ILE A 7 5.32 21.02 -5.82
C ILE A 7 3.82 21.01 -6.16
N ASN A 8 3.45 20.66 -7.40
CA ASN A 8 2.05 20.53 -7.80
C ASN A 8 1.59 19.09 -7.49
N ILE A 9 0.43 18.95 -6.85
CA ILE A 9 -0.08 17.65 -6.41
C ILE A 9 -0.45 16.77 -7.59
N ASN A 10 -0.80 17.40 -8.71
CA ASN A 10 -1.01 16.70 -9.95
C ASN A 10 0.28 15.99 -10.41
N ASP A 11 1.45 16.55 -10.18
CA ASP A 11 2.72 15.90 -10.50
C ASP A 11 3.02 14.75 -9.53
N ALA A 12 2.69 14.93 -8.25
CA ALA A 12 2.76 13.85 -7.26
C ALA A 12 1.83 12.68 -7.58
N PHE A 13 0.75 12.90 -8.34
CA PHE A 13 -0.19 11.86 -8.75
C PHE A 13 -0.13 11.50 -10.24
N SER A 14 0.74 12.08 -11.05
CA SER A 14 0.83 11.75 -12.49
C SER A 14 2.01 10.85 -12.83
N GLU A 15 1.83 9.92 -13.76
CA GLU A 15 2.90 9.04 -14.27
C GLU A 15 2.94 9.09 -15.80
N LEU A 16 4.13 9.12 -16.38
CA LEU A 16 4.30 9.01 -17.82
C LEU A 16 4.11 7.55 -18.24
N ASP A 17 3.07 7.25 -19.02
CA ASP A 17 2.91 5.94 -19.63
C ASP A 17 4.00 5.75 -20.68
N ARG A 18 4.93 4.84 -20.39
CA ARG A 18 6.08 4.55 -21.26
C ARG A 18 5.69 3.92 -22.60
N LYS A 19 4.45 3.44 -22.76
CA LYS A 19 3.96 2.83 -24.01
C LYS A 19 3.32 3.85 -24.94
N THR A 20 2.59 4.82 -24.37
CA THR A 20 1.86 5.84 -25.16
C THR A 20 2.58 7.19 -25.18
N GLY A 21 3.50 7.44 -24.24
CA GLY A 21 4.11 8.75 -24.03
C GLY A 21 3.19 9.76 -23.33
N GLU A 22 1.97 9.36 -22.96
CA GLU A 22 0.99 10.23 -22.32
C GLU A 22 1.20 10.31 -20.80
N VAL A 23 0.94 11.50 -20.24
CA VAL A 23 0.90 11.69 -18.79
C VAL A 23 -0.46 11.25 -18.27
N VAL A 24 -0.48 10.18 -17.47
CA VAL A 24 -1.69 9.64 -16.83
C VAL A 24 -1.74 10.09 -15.38
N THR A 25 -2.79 10.82 -14.99
CA THR A 25 -3.03 11.17 -13.59
C THR A 25 -3.68 10.00 -12.85
N LEU A 26 -2.96 9.45 -11.87
CA LEU A 26 -3.44 8.44 -10.94
C LEU A 26 -4.21 9.13 -9.82
N VAL A 27 -5.54 9.20 -9.93
CA VAL A 27 -6.37 9.76 -8.86
C VAL A 27 -6.86 8.63 -7.95
N PRO A 28 -6.56 8.66 -6.64
CA PRO A 28 -7.10 7.68 -5.71
C PRO A 28 -8.62 7.80 -5.63
N ASN A 29 -9.31 6.66 -5.54
CA ASN A 29 -10.77 6.62 -5.44
C ASN A 29 -11.23 5.55 -4.44
N ARG A 30 -12.54 5.30 -4.35
CA ARG A 30 -13.10 4.33 -3.39
C ARG A 30 -12.55 2.90 -3.54
N ASN A 31 -12.06 2.55 -4.72
CA ASN A 31 -11.57 1.20 -5.04
C ASN A 31 -10.05 1.09 -5.00
N ASN A 32 -9.31 2.21 -4.99
CA ASN A 32 -7.86 2.20 -5.08
C ASN A 32 -7.18 3.34 -4.32
N THR A 33 -5.89 3.21 -4.09
CA THR A 33 -5.06 4.25 -3.51
C THR A 33 -3.73 4.31 -4.25
N VAL A 34 -3.18 5.51 -4.40
CA VAL A 34 -1.86 5.71 -4.97
C VAL A 34 -0.86 5.71 -3.82
N GLN A 35 0.16 4.87 -3.92
CA GLN A 35 1.18 4.74 -2.90
C GLN A 35 2.57 4.81 -3.54
N PRO A 36 3.56 5.39 -2.85
CA PRO A 36 4.92 5.41 -3.33
C PRO A 36 5.49 4.01 -3.09
N VAL A 37 6.07 3.42 -4.15
CA VAL A 37 6.57 2.05 -4.11
C VAL A 37 7.61 1.88 -2.99
N ALA A 38 8.45 2.89 -2.75
CA ALA A 38 9.44 2.91 -1.68
C ALA A 38 8.82 2.56 -0.32
N LEU A 39 7.74 3.25 0.08
CA LEU A 39 7.09 2.98 1.37
C LEU A 39 6.43 1.60 1.42
N MET A 40 5.88 1.11 0.30
CA MET A 40 5.21 -0.19 0.25
C MET A 40 6.19 -1.37 0.27
N ARG A 41 7.43 -1.15 -0.19
CA ARG A 41 8.53 -2.12 -0.08
C ARG A 41 9.02 -2.30 1.34
N LEU A 42 8.90 -1.26 2.16
CA LEU A 42 9.38 -1.22 3.55
C LEU A 42 8.47 -1.96 4.52
N GLY A 43 9.04 -2.41 5.64
CA GLY A 43 8.29 -2.95 6.78
C GLY A 43 7.71 -1.85 7.67
N LEU A 44 7.17 -0.77 7.09
CA LEU A 44 6.60 0.38 7.80
C LEU A 44 5.22 0.03 8.38
N PHE A 45 4.30 -0.41 7.51
CA PHE A 45 2.99 -0.95 7.90
C PHE A 45 3.08 -2.47 8.02
N VAL A 46 2.87 -2.98 9.22
CA VAL A 46 3.20 -4.36 9.60
C VAL A 46 2.03 -5.06 10.28
N PRO A 47 2.00 -6.40 10.33
CA PRO A 47 0.97 -7.11 11.05
C PRO A 47 1.00 -6.77 12.55
N THR A 48 -0.19 -6.56 13.11
CA THR A 48 -0.39 -6.37 14.53
C THR A 48 0.20 -7.54 15.29
N LEU A 49 1.07 -7.25 16.27
CA LEU A 49 1.50 -8.25 17.23
C LEU A 49 0.30 -8.52 18.13
N LYS A 50 -0.34 -9.69 17.98
CA LYS A 50 -1.36 -10.11 18.94
C LYS A 50 -0.73 -10.08 20.33
N SER A 51 -1.22 -9.17 21.15
CA SER A 51 -0.78 -8.90 22.52
C SER A 51 -0.50 -10.19 23.27
N THR A 52 0.77 -10.56 23.42
CA THR A 52 1.19 -11.07 24.72
C THR A 52 1.13 -9.88 25.67
N ALA A 53 0.76 -10.08 26.93
CA ALA A 53 0.56 -9.04 27.94
C ALA A 53 1.77 -8.09 28.20
N ARG A 54 2.84 -8.21 27.39
CA ARG A 54 4.05 -7.38 27.33
C ARG A 54 4.22 -6.63 26.00
N GLY A 55 3.16 -6.49 25.20
CA GLY A 55 3.19 -5.63 24.01
C GLY A 55 3.49 -4.20 24.42
N ARG A 56 4.75 -3.78 24.28
CA ARG A 56 5.24 -2.46 24.70
C ARG A 56 4.52 -1.36 23.92
N LYS A 57 3.37 -0.91 24.45
CA LYS A 57 2.71 0.32 24.01
C LYS A 57 3.73 1.45 24.10
N GLY A 58 3.95 2.17 23.00
CA GLY A 58 4.88 3.30 22.94
C GLY A 58 6.33 2.95 22.62
N GLN A 59 6.65 1.70 22.24
CA GLN A 59 8.00 1.41 21.76
C GLN A 59 8.21 2.05 20.38
N MET A 60 9.13 3.01 20.31
CA MET A 60 9.64 3.51 19.04
C MET A 60 10.50 2.44 18.39
N SER A 61 10.30 2.25 17.09
CA SER A 61 11.15 1.41 16.24
C SER A 61 11.94 2.31 15.30
N SER A 62 13.20 1.93 15.04
CA SER A 62 14.01 2.51 13.99
C SER A 62 14.26 1.45 12.91
N MET A 63 14.18 1.85 11.65
CA MET A 63 14.42 1.01 10.48
C MET A 63 15.43 1.72 9.60
N ASP A 64 16.52 1.02 9.25
CA ASP A 64 17.42 1.47 8.18
C ASP A 64 16.71 1.26 6.84
N VAL A 65 16.61 2.33 6.06
CA VAL A 65 15.94 2.38 4.76
C VAL A 65 16.85 2.94 3.67
N THR A 66 18.16 2.96 3.95
CA THR A 66 19.17 3.54 3.07
C THR A 66 19.09 2.92 1.67
N GLU A 67 19.02 1.60 1.58
CA GLU A 67 18.99 0.90 0.29
C GLU A 67 17.70 1.17 -0.52
N GLU A 68 16.57 1.35 0.16
CA GLU A 68 15.29 1.65 -0.48
C GLU A 68 15.16 3.11 -0.92
N LEU A 69 15.78 4.05 -0.18
CA LEU A 69 15.65 5.49 -0.41
C LEU A 69 16.88 6.14 -1.06
N LYS A 70 18.00 5.42 -1.24
CA LYS A 70 19.23 5.97 -1.85
C LYS A 70 19.07 6.58 -3.24
N GLN A 71 18.00 6.22 -3.94
CA GLN A 71 17.76 6.72 -5.28
C GLN A 71 17.15 8.12 -5.29
N LEU A 72 16.52 8.57 -4.20
CA LEU A 72 15.85 9.87 -4.10
C LEU A 72 16.77 11.02 -4.52
N SER A 73 16.23 12.02 -5.23
CA SER A 73 16.99 13.19 -5.67
C SER A 73 17.69 13.89 -4.52
N LEU A 74 16.98 14.16 -3.42
CA LEU A 74 17.51 14.77 -2.21
C LEU A 74 18.73 14.01 -1.65
N VAL A 75 18.66 12.67 -1.67
CA VAL A 75 19.75 11.83 -1.16
C VAL A 75 21.00 11.96 -2.03
N LYS A 76 20.81 12.01 -3.35
CA LYS A 76 21.92 12.14 -4.30
C LYS A 76 22.51 13.54 -4.33
N SER A 77 21.68 14.58 -4.23
CA SER A 77 22.14 15.97 -4.28
C SER A 77 22.93 16.35 -3.04
N GLU A 78 22.45 15.94 -1.85
CA GLU A 78 23.06 16.28 -0.56
C GLU A 78 24.08 15.22 -0.07
N GLY A 79 24.29 14.15 -0.84
CA GLY A 79 25.24 13.09 -0.50
C GLY A 79 24.90 12.32 0.78
N TYR A 80 23.60 12.16 1.12
CA TYR A 80 23.20 11.40 2.29
C TYR A 80 23.52 9.91 2.14
N GLU A 81 24.14 9.32 3.16
CA GLU A 81 24.59 7.91 3.13
C GLU A 81 23.88 7.03 4.16
N ASN A 82 23.15 7.62 5.10
CA ASN A 82 22.46 6.90 6.14
C ASN A 82 21.05 7.46 6.32
N ILE A 83 20.05 6.63 6.03
CA ILE A 83 18.64 7.01 6.03
C ILE A 83 17.88 6.07 6.95
N LYS A 84 17.14 6.63 7.91
CA LYS A 84 16.39 5.86 8.90
C LYS A 84 14.97 6.37 9.03
N ILE A 85 14.02 5.46 9.16
CA ILE A 85 12.67 5.78 9.63
C ILE A 85 12.59 5.48 11.11
N THR A 86 12.19 6.45 11.92
CA THR A 86 12.05 6.30 13.38
C THR A 86 10.66 6.75 13.82
N GLY A 87 9.96 5.92 14.58
CA GLY A 87 8.62 6.26 15.05
C GLY A 87 7.87 5.09 15.68
N ALA A 88 6.59 5.32 16.00
CA ALA A 88 5.73 4.24 16.46
C ALA A 88 5.50 3.21 15.35
N ARG A 89 5.53 1.93 15.70
CA ARG A 89 5.22 0.82 14.78
C ARG A 89 3.77 0.94 14.27
N LEU A 90 3.59 0.95 12.95
CA LEU A 90 2.29 1.14 12.29
C LEU A 90 1.66 -0.19 11.90
N ASP A 91 0.40 -0.41 12.26
CA ASP A 91 -0.33 -1.64 11.94
C ASP A 91 -1.05 -1.60 10.57
N MET A 92 -1.35 -2.78 10.01
CA MET A 92 -2.08 -2.88 8.74
C MET A 92 -3.60 -2.63 8.88
N ASP A 93 -4.19 -2.92 10.05
CA ASP A 93 -5.65 -2.90 10.19
C ASP A 93 -6.22 -1.50 10.46
N ASN A 94 -5.47 -0.61 11.11
CA ASN A 94 -5.90 0.73 11.49
C ASN A 94 -4.98 1.81 10.90
N ASP A 95 -3.66 1.69 11.09
CA ASP A 95 -2.72 2.74 10.68
C ASP A 95 -2.63 2.84 9.17
N PHE A 96 -2.50 1.72 8.46
CA PHE A 96 -2.50 1.72 6.99
C PHE A 96 -3.81 2.30 6.41
N LYS A 97 -4.97 1.99 6.98
CA LYS A 97 -6.26 2.56 6.52
C LYS A 97 -6.36 4.05 6.79
N THR A 98 -5.84 4.50 7.93
CA THR A 98 -5.75 5.91 8.28
C THR A 98 -4.83 6.63 7.29
N TRP A 99 -3.67 6.05 6.98
CA TRP A 99 -2.76 6.56 5.96
C TRP A 99 -3.41 6.67 4.58
N VAL A 100 -4.16 5.64 4.14
CA VAL A 100 -4.94 5.71 2.89
C VAL A 100 -5.92 6.89 2.91
N GLY A 101 -6.61 7.12 4.04
CA GLY A 101 -7.50 8.27 4.20
C GLY A 101 -6.80 9.61 4.14
N ILE A 102 -5.59 9.73 4.69
CA ILE A 102 -4.74 10.92 4.60
C ILE A 102 -4.39 11.22 3.13
N ILE A 103 -3.93 10.21 2.39
CA ILE A 103 -3.59 10.36 0.96
C ILE A 103 -4.81 10.71 0.12
N HIS A 104 -5.95 10.06 0.39
CA HIS A 104 -7.23 10.40 -0.25
C HIS A 104 -7.66 11.84 0.05
N ALA A 105 -7.44 12.33 1.27
CA ALA A 105 -7.76 13.71 1.64
C ALA A 105 -6.89 14.70 0.86
N PHE A 106 -5.56 14.53 0.85
CA PHE A 106 -4.69 15.42 0.09
C PHE A 106 -5.02 15.43 -1.40
N ALA A 107 -5.24 14.25 -2.00
CA ALA A 107 -5.64 14.15 -3.40
C ALA A 107 -7.00 14.81 -3.68
N LYS A 108 -7.99 14.62 -2.80
CA LYS A 108 -9.34 15.18 -2.98
C LYS A 108 -9.37 16.71 -2.90
N TYR A 109 -8.61 17.28 -1.96
CA TYR A 109 -8.62 18.72 -1.70
C TYR A 109 -7.51 19.48 -2.41
N ASN A 110 -6.63 18.78 -3.15
CA ASN A 110 -5.54 19.36 -3.93
C ASN A 110 -4.59 20.24 -3.08
N VAL A 111 -4.26 19.78 -1.87
CA VAL A 111 -3.43 20.53 -0.89
C VAL A 111 -2.05 19.90 -0.75
N LEU A 112 -1.00 20.72 -0.95
CA LEU A 112 0.40 20.39 -0.67
C LEU A 112 1.02 21.48 0.21
N GLY A 113 1.69 21.07 1.28
CA GLY A 113 2.38 21.98 2.22
C GLY A 113 1.49 22.81 3.15
N ASP A 114 0.22 23.03 2.78
CA ASP A 114 -0.79 23.60 3.67
C ASP A 114 -1.61 22.50 4.37
N SER A 115 -2.46 22.94 5.29
CA SER A 115 -3.39 22.09 6.02
C SER A 115 -4.71 21.91 5.29
N VAL A 116 -5.24 20.69 5.29
CA VAL A 116 -6.61 20.39 4.89
C VAL A 116 -7.45 20.14 6.13
N THR A 117 -8.63 20.77 6.21
CA THR A 117 -9.61 20.52 7.27
C THR A 117 -10.89 19.94 6.68
N LEU A 118 -11.37 18.84 7.24
CA LEU A 118 -12.56 18.14 6.77
C LEU A 118 -13.36 17.50 7.93
N PRO A 119 -14.68 17.30 7.77
CA PRO A 119 -15.50 16.62 8.77
C PRO A 119 -14.98 15.21 9.07
N PHE A 120 -15.04 14.78 10.33
CA PHE A 120 -14.56 13.46 10.75
C PHE A 120 -15.27 12.33 10.01
N VAL A 121 -16.59 12.44 9.80
CA VAL A 121 -17.37 11.44 9.06
C VAL A 121 -16.91 11.31 7.61
N GLU A 122 -16.47 12.41 7.01
CA GLU A 122 -15.89 12.40 5.68
C GLU A 122 -14.52 11.72 5.69
N PHE A 123 -13.64 12.09 6.63
CA PHE A 123 -12.33 11.44 6.77
C PHE A 123 -12.45 9.92 6.98
N VAL A 124 -13.41 9.46 7.79
CA VAL A 124 -13.70 8.03 8.00
C VAL A 124 -14.04 7.33 6.67
N LYS A 125 -14.79 7.97 5.78
CA LYS A 125 -15.10 7.42 4.44
C LYS A 125 -13.85 7.33 3.57
N LEU A 126 -12.97 8.32 3.64
CA LEU A 126 -11.68 8.31 2.92
C LEU A 126 -10.75 7.20 3.44
N CYS A 127 -10.80 6.87 4.74
CA CYS A 127 -10.10 5.71 5.29
C CYS A 127 -10.68 4.35 4.83
N GLY A 128 -11.72 4.33 3.98
CA GLY A 128 -12.40 3.11 3.53
C GLY A 128 -13.25 2.45 4.63
N ILE A 129 -13.60 3.17 5.69
CA ILE A 129 -14.39 2.65 6.80
C ILE A 129 -15.86 3.05 6.59
N PRO A 130 -16.82 2.10 6.62
CA PRO A 130 -18.24 2.43 6.47
C PRO A 130 -18.72 3.43 7.53
N SER A 131 -19.33 4.54 7.10
CA SER A 131 -19.73 5.68 7.95
C SER A 131 -20.76 5.34 9.03
N ALA A 132 -21.53 4.26 8.85
CA ALA A 132 -22.47 3.73 9.85
C ALA A 132 -21.79 3.29 11.17
N ARG A 133 -20.45 3.29 11.23
CA ARG A 133 -19.64 2.89 12.40
C ARG A 133 -18.98 4.04 13.15
N SER A 134 -19.39 5.30 12.91
CA SER A 134 -18.85 6.47 13.63
C SER A 134 -19.26 6.45 15.10
N SER A 135 -18.49 5.70 15.90
CA SER A 135 -18.64 5.55 17.34
C SER A 135 -17.51 6.28 18.07
N ALA A 136 -17.72 6.60 19.35
CA ALA A 136 -16.65 7.11 20.22
C ALA A 136 -15.39 6.21 20.20
N LYS A 137 -15.60 4.89 20.07
CA LYS A 137 -14.52 3.90 19.91
C LYS A 137 -13.75 4.07 18.59
N LEU A 138 -14.45 4.31 17.47
CA LEU A 138 -13.80 4.57 16.18
C LEU A 138 -12.98 5.86 16.23
N ARG A 139 -13.53 6.92 16.83
CA ARG A 139 -12.87 8.21 17.02
C ARG A 139 -11.55 8.06 17.77
N LYS A 140 -11.58 7.44 18.95
CA LYS A 140 -10.38 7.16 19.75
C LYS A 140 -9.34 6.32 19.00
N ARG A 141 -9.80 5.40 18.16
CA ARG A 141 -8.91 4.54 17.36
C ARG A 141 -8.23 5.29 16.23
N LEU A 142 -8.95 6.15 15.50
CA LEU A 142 -8.36 6.99 14.46
C LEU A 142 -7.44 8.04 15.04
N ASP A 143 -7.83 8.68 16.15
CA ASP A 143 -6.98 9.61 16.90
C ASP A 143 -5.63 8.95 17.26
N ALA A 144 -5.66 7.77 17.88
CA ALA A 144 -4.44 7.04 18.19
C ALA A 144 -3.61 6.65 16.94
N SER A 145 -4.25 6.44 15.79
CA SER A 145 -3.57 6.09 14.54
C SER A 145 -2.90 7.33 13.91
N LEU A 146 -3.59 8.47 13.91
CA LEU A 146 -3.04 9.77 13.51
C LEU A 146 -1.83 10.14 14.36
N THR A 147 -1.90 9.95 15.69
CA THR A 147 -0.76 10.16 16.59
C THR A 147 0.41 9.27 16.19
N ARG A 148 0.21 7.96 16.01
CA ARG A 148 1.31 7.05 15.62
C ARG A 148 1.93 7.44 14.29
N ILE A 149 1.12 7.76 13.28
CA ILE A 149 1.61 8.21 11.97
C ILE A 149 2.44 9.48 12.10
N ALA A 150 1.98 10.48 12.85
CA ALA A 150 2.69 11.75 13.04
C ALA A 150 4.04 11.59 13.78
N THR A 151 4.19 10.54 14.63
CA THR A 151 5.49 10.25 15.28
C THR A 151 6.55 9.64 14.36
N ASN A 152 6.20 9.25 13.12
CA ASN A 152 7.16 8.66 12.20
C ASN A 152 7.90 9.73 11.42
N THR A 153 9.22 9.79 11.64
CA THR A 153 10.14 10.68 10.94
C THR A 153 11.09 9.88 10.05
N ILE A 154 11.55 10.51 8.98
CA ILE A 154 12.64 10.04 8.13
C ILE A 154 13.84 10.95 8.41
N SER A 155 14.93 10.38 8.89
CA SER A 155 16.18 11.08 9.15
C SER A 155 17.23 10.71 8.11
N PHE A 156 17.97 11.71 7.63
CA PHE A 156 19.04 11.61 6.67
C PHE A 156 20.33 12.14 7.31
N SER A 157 21.45 11.45 7.11
CA SER A 157 22.75 11.94 7.56
C SER A 157 23.85 11.60 6.57
N ASN A 158 24.85 12.47 6.44
CA ASN A 158 26.07 12.23 5.67
C ASN A 158 27.31 12.16 6.58
N LYS A 159 28.47 11.86 6.00
CA LYS A 159 29.75 11.80 6.73
C LYS A 159 30.30 13.17 7.12
N GLU A 160 29.84 14.22 6.46
CA GLU A 160 30.26 15.61 6.68
C GLU A 160 29.60 16.20 7.95
N GLY A 161 28.67 15.47 8.55
CA GLY A 161 28.01 15.84 9.80
C GLY A 161 26.66 16.51 9.59
N GLU A 162 26.18 16.62 8.35
CA GLU A 162 24.84 17.14 8.09
C GLU A 162 23.78 16.13 8.49
N TYR A 163 22.71 16.66 9.06
CA TYR A 163 21.59 15.89 9.58
C TYR A 163 20.28 16.58 9.25
N TYR A 164 19.39 15.86 8.58
CA TYR A 164 18.10 16.35 8.16
C TYR A 164 16.98 15.41 8.61
N VAL A 165 15.84 15.96 9.03
CA VAL A 165 14.67 15.19 9.50
C VAL A 165 13.40 15.75 8.92
N THR A 166 12.57 14.87 8.37
CA THR A 166 11.24 15.16 7.80
C THR A 166 10.21 14.17 8.38
N HIS A 167 8.92 14.50 8.29
CA HIS A 167 7.83 13.67 8.82
C HIS A 167 7.08 12.92 7.71
N LEU A 168 6.49 11.77 8.03
CA LEU A 168 5.48 11.16 7.13
C LEU A 168 4.24 12.06 6.99
N VAL A 169 3.84 12.69 8.10
CA VAL A 169 2.76 13.68 8.19
C VAL A 169 3.21 14.74 9.19
N GLN A 170 3.24 16.00 8.76
CA GLN A 170 3.75 17.11 9.57
C GLN A 170 2.86 17.37 10.79
N SER A 171 1.53 17.40 10.60
CA SER A 171 0.60 17.50 11.72
C SER A 171 -0.74 16.81 11.42
N ALA A 172 -1.34 16.27 12.48
CA ALA A 172 -2.69 15.72 12.44
C ALA A 172 -3.42 16.11 13.72
N LYS A 173 -4.49 16.90 13.57
CA LYS A 173 -5.29 17.42 14.67
C LYS A 173 -6.73 16.92 14.54
N TYR A 174 -7.30 16.49 15.65
CA TYR A 174 -8.71 16.16 15.74
C TYR A 174 -9.41 17.12 16.71
N SER A 175 -10.51 17.73 16.26
CA SER A 175 -11.35 18.62 17.06
C SER A 175 -12.68 17.93 17.39
N ALA A 176 -12.81 17.37 18.60
CA ALA A 176 -14.07 16.78 19.04
C ALA A 176 -15.22 17.80 19.13
N LYS A 177 -14.91 19.08 19.40
CA LYS A 177 -15.90 20.16 19.48
C LYS A 177 -16.51 20.52 18.12
N LYS A 178 -15.67 20.54 17.08
CA LYS A 178 -16.10 20.88 15.70
C LYS A 178 -16.45 19.64 14.87
N ASP A 179 -16.13 18.47 15.38
CA ASP A 179 -16.20 17.19 14.66
C ASP A 179 -15.36 17.17 13.36
N GLU A 180 -14.16 17.72 13.42
CA GLU A 180 -13.27 17.94 12.27
C GLU A 180 -11.88 17.32 12.49
N VAL A 181 -11.24 16.95 11.39
CA VAL A 181 -9.83 16.56 11.33
C VAL A 181 -9.09 17.61 10.50
N THR A 182 -7.94 18.05 10.97
CA THR A 182 -7.01 18.90 10.23
C THR A 182 -5.72 18.13 9.99
N LEU A 183 -5.29 18.00 8.75
CA LEU A 183 -4.09 17.27 8.34
C LEU A 183 -3.15 18.21 7.61
N GLN A 184 -1.87 18.17 7.92
CA GLN A 184 -0.84 18.90 7.19
C GLN A 184 0.20 17.90 6.70
N ALA A 185 0.42 17.90 5.39
CA ALA A 185 1.45 17.06 4.79
C ALA A 185 2.81 17.72 4.93
N ASP A 186 3.84 16.90 5.09
CA ASP A 186 5.20 17.38 4.87
C ASP A 186 5.44 17.48 3.35
N PRO A 187 5.75 18.66 2.77
CA PRO A 187 5.98 18.79 1.32
C PRO A 187 7.01 17.79 0.79
N LYS A 188 8.02 17.46 1.60
CA LYS A 188 9.13 16.58 1.23
C LYS A 188 8.71 15.11 1.15
N ILE A 189 7.60 14.71 1.79
CA ILE A 189 7.06 13.36 1.59
C ILE A 189 6.58 13.15 0.17
N PHE A 190 6.16 14.21 -0.52
CA PHE A 190 5.71 14.11 -1.91
C PHE A 190 6.86 13.96 -2.89
N GLU A 191 8.10 14.26 -2.52
CA GLU A 191 9.26 13.84 -3.31
C GLU A 191 9.34 12.31 -3.43
N LEU A 192 8.91 11.55 -2.40
CA LEU A 192 8.77 10.08 -2.51
C LEU A 192 7.76 9.67 -3.57
N TYR A 193 6.71 10.47 -3.75
CA TYR A 193 5.69 10.24 -4.78
C TYR A 193 6.19 10.67 -6.16
N GLN A 194 6.92 11.76 -6.28
CA GLN A 194 7.43 12.24 -7.57
C GLN A 194 8.55 11.37 -8.12
N PHE A 195 9.46 10.92 -7.26
CA PHE A 195 10.71 10.29 -7.68
C PHE A 195 10.62 8.77 -7.86
N ASP A 196 10.01 8.06 -6.91
CA ASP A 196 9.84 6.61 -7.04
C ASP A 196 8.61 6.28 -7.87
N LYS A 197 8.57 5.07 -8.42
CA LYS A 197 7.37 4.56 -9.09
C LYS A 197 6.18 4.63 -8.14
N LYS A 198 5.02 4.93 -8.70
CA LYS A 198 3.75 4.86 -8.00
C LYS A 198 3.16 3.48 -8.21
N VAL A 199 2.41 3.01 -7.22
CA VAL A 199 1.60 1.81 -7.36
C VAL A 199 0.15 2.12 -7.03
N LEU A 200 -0.75 1.69 -7.92
CA LEU A 200 -2.18 1.80 -7.74
C LEU A 200 -2.70 0.56 -7.00
N LEU A 201 -2.67 0.60 -5.67
CA LEU A 201 -3.14 -0.51 -4.85
C LEU A 201 -4.66 -0.60 -4.92
N GLN A 202 -5.17 -1.77 -5.29
CA GLN A 202 -6.60 -2.08 -5.24
C GLN A 202 -7.02 -2.38 -3.80
N LEU A 203 -7.97 -1.61 -3.28
CA LEU A 203 -8.48 -1.78 -1.91
C LEU A 203 -9.36 -3.04 -1.78
N ARG A 204 -9.89 -3.57 -2.89
CA ARG A 204 -10.65 -4.82 -2.92
C ARG A 204 -9.85 -6.00 -2.33
N ALA A 205 -8.60 -6.16 -2.72
CA ALA A 205 -7.73 -7.22 -2.18
C ALA A 205 -7.50 -7.05 -0.67
N ILE A 206 -7.29 -5.81 -0.20
CA ILE A 206 -7.17 -5.52 1.24
C ILE A 206 -8.46 -5.91 1.99
N ASN A 207 -9.63 -5.65 1.41
CA ASN A 207 -10.92 -5.96 2.00
C ASN A 207 -11.19 -7.47 2.07
N GLU A 208 -10.89 -8.23 1.00
CA GLU A 208 -10.99 -9.71 1.00
C GLU A 208 -10.01 -10.35 2.01
N LEU A 209 -8.91 -9.67 2.31
CA LEU A 209 -7.93 -10.07 3.32
C LEU A 209 -8.25 -9.52 4.72
N SER A 210 -9.53 -9.22 5.02
CA SER A 210 -9.94 -8.71 6.33
C SER A 210 -9.38 -9.59 7.47
N ARG A 211 -8.71 -8.96 8.45
CA ARG A 211 -8.05 -9.63 9.59
C ARG A 211 -6.88 -10.56 9.22
N LYS A 212 -6.48 -10.62 7.94
CA LYS A 212 -5.32 -11.37 7.43
C LYS A 212 -4.16 -10.39 7.19
N GLU A 213 -3.73 -9.67 8.24
CA GLU A 213 -2.77 -8.56 8.12
C GLU A 213 -1.43 -8.92 7.48
N SER A 214 -0.90 -10.13 7.71
CA SER A 214 0.31 -10.60 7.02
C SER A 214 0.10 -10.72 5.52
N ALA A 215 -1.04 -11.22 5.08
CA ALA A 215 -1.38 -11.25 3.66
C ALA A 215 -1.59 -9.84 3.10
N GLN A 216 -2.23 -8.93 3.84
CA GLN A 216 -2.36 -7.53 3.42
C GLN A 216 -0.98 -6.86 3.25
N ALA A 217 -0.06 -7.04 4.21
CA ALA A 217 1.29 -6.51 4.12
C ALA A 217 2.05 -7.09 2.91
N LEU A 218 1.99 -8.41 2.69
CA LEU A 218 2.61 -9.02 1.51
C LEU A 218 1.94 -8.59 0.20
N TYR A 219 0.63 -8.36 0.18
CA TYR A 219 -0.06 -7.80 -0.98
C TYR A 219 0.53 -6.45 -1.38
N THR A 220 0.60 -5.49 -0.44
CA THR A 220 1.15 -4.15 -0.73
C THR A 220 2.59 -4.22 -1.25
N PHE A 221 3.40 -5.10 -0.66
CA PHE A 221 4.77 -5.34 -1.09
C PHE A 221 4.85 -5.93 -2.49
N ILE A 222 4.08 -6.99 -2.76
CA ILE A 222 4.13 -7.68 -4.04
C ILE A 222 3.60 -6.77 -5.14
N GLU A 223 2.54 -5.99 -4.91
CA GLU A 223 2.06 -4.99 -5.88
C GLU A 223 3.12 -3.93 -6.20
N SER A 224 3.96 -3.58 -5.21
CA SER A 224 5.05 -2.62 -5.39
C SER A 224 6.25 -3.17 -6.22
N LEU A 225 6.24 -4.47 -6.56
CA LEU A 225 7.29 -5.08 -7.39
C LEU A 225 6.99 -4.91 -8.90
N PRO A 226 8.03 -4.89 -9.76
CA PRO A 226 7.86 -4.85 -11.22
C PRO A 226 6.94 -5.96 -11.75
N PRO A 227 6.24 -5.79 -12.90
CA PRO A 227 5.29 -6.75 -13.49
C PRO A 227 5.75 -8.23 -13.45
N ASN A 228 7.01 -8.48 -13.78
CA ASN A 228 7.64 -9.80 -13.72
C ASN A 228 8.85 -9.72 -12.76
N PRO A 229 8.63 -9.87 -11.44
CA PRO A 229 9.73 -9.76 -10.50
C PRO A 229 10.61 -11.02 -10.54
N ALA A 230 11.91 -10.85 -10.26
CA ALA A 230 12.77 -11.98 -9.94
C ALA A 230 12.19 -12.76 -8.74
N PRO A 231 12.49 -14.07 -8.61
CA PRO A 231 12.01 -14.88 -7.49
C PRO A 231 12.29 -14.20 -6.13
N VAL A 232 11.25 -14.04 -5.33
CA VAL A 232 11.34 -13.32 -4.05
C VAL A 232 11.76 -14.29 -2.96
N SER A 233 12.84 -14.00 -2.25
CA SER A 233 13.31 -14.90 -1.18
C SER A 233 12.37 -14.87 0.03
N LEU A 234 12.28 -16.00 0.73
CA LEU A 234 11.58 -16.10 2.01
C LEU A 234 12.11 -15.07 3.03
N ALA A 235 13.41 -14.81 3.01
CA ALA A 235 14.03 -13.80 3.86
C ALA A 235 13.51 -12.39 3.56
N ARG A 236 13.32 -12.04 2.29
CA ARG A 236 12.78 -10.73 1.88
C ARG A 236 11.31 -10.56 2.28
N LEU A 237 10.49 -11.60 2.11
CA LEU A 237 9.10 -11.60 2.58
C LEU A 237 9.01 -11.47 4.11
N ARG A 238 9.91 -12.13 4.86
CA ARG A 238 9.99 -11.94 6.32
C ARG A 238 10.38 -10.52 6.71
N ALA A 239 11.41 -9.96 6.06
CA ALA A 239 11.86 -8.60 6.30
C ALA A 239 10.70 -7.61 6.11
N ARG A 240 9.90 -7.80 5.05
CA ARG A 240 8.69 -7.01 4.81
C ARG A 240 7.66 -7.11 5.95
N LEU A 241 7.43 -8.30 6.48
CA LEU A 241 6.48 -8.49 7.59
C LEU A 241 6.99 -7.92 8.91
N ASN A 242 8.31 -7.77 9.08
CA ASN A 242 8.97 -7.21 10.25
C ASN A 242 8.35 -7.71 11.57
N LEU A 243 8.27 -9.04 11.69
CA LEU A 243 7.75 -9.73 12.86
C LEU A 243 8.87 -9.96 13.87
N THR A 244 8.53 -9.96 15.16
CA THR A 244 9.47 -10.20 16.26
C THR A 244 9.47 -11.66 16.74
N SER A 245 8.68 -12.53 16.11
CA SER A 245 8.60 -13.95 16.45
C SER A 245 9.84 -14.72 15.96
N ARG A 246 9.99 -15.98 16.40
CA ARG A 246 11.10 -16.84 15.93
C ARG A 246 11.03 -17.05 14.42
N THR A 247 12.18 -17.17 13.78
CA THR A 247 12.30 -17.33 12.32
C THR A 247 11.42 -18.45 11.75
N ILE A 248 11.31 -19.59 12.45
CA ILE A 248 10.45 -20.72 12.04
C ILE A 248 8.98 -20.30 11.99
N THR A 249 8.51 -19.58 13.02
CA THR A 249 7.15 -19.04 13.07
C THR A 249 6.94 -18.00 11.96
N GLN A 250 7.91 -17.12 11.73
CA GLN A 250 7.83 -16.15 10.63
C GLN A 250 7.73 -16.83 9.26
N ASN A 251 8.53 -17.87 9.02
CA ASN A 251 8.48 -18.65 7.78
C ASN A 251 7.08 -19.25 7.56
N SER A 252 6.48 -19.82 8.61
CA SER A 252 5.10 -20.35 8.55
C SER A 252 4.08 -19.24 8.26
N THR A 253 4.20 -18.09 8.92
CA THR A 253 3.34 -16.92 8.66
C THR A 253 3.45 -16.43 7.21
N VAL A 254 4.67 -16.37 6.64
CA VAL A 254 4.86 -15.98 5.24
C VAL A 254 4.17 -16.96 4.30
N ARG A 255 4.37 -18.27 4.48
CA ARG A 255 3.71 -19.27 3.62
C ARG A 255 2.20 -19.19 3.71
N LYS A 256 1.65 -19.07 4.92
CA LYS A 256 0.21 -18.88 5.13
C LYS A 256 -0.30 -17.61 4.44
N ALA A 257 0.43 -16.52 4.52
CA ALA A 257 0.06 -15.27 3.86
C ALA A 257 0.11 -15.37 2.33
N MET A 258 1.11 -16.05 1.77
CA MET A 258 1.20 -16.34 0.33
C MET A 258 0.03 -17.23 -0.15
N GLU A 259 -0.32 -18.25 0.63
CA GLU A 259 -1.48 -19.11 0.33
C GLU A 259 -2.78 -18.30 0.35
N GLN A 260 -2.98 -17.45 1.37
CA GLN A 260 -4.15 -16.57 1.44
C GLN A 260 -4.27 -15.62 0.24
N LEU A 261 -3.14 -15.17 -0.31
CA LEU A 261 -3.10 -14.36 -1.53
C LEU A 261 -3.47 -15.18 -2.78
N LYS A 262 -3.09 -16.45 -2.81
CA LYS A 262 -3.50 -17.40 -3.85
C LYS A 262 -4.99 -17.74 -3.76
N GLU A 263 -5.50 -18.03 -2.56
CA GLU A 263 -6.91 -18.34 -2.27
C GLU A 263 -7.87 -17.25 -2.76
N ILE A 264 -7.56 -15.97 -2.53
CA ILE A 264 -8.40 -14.86 -3.01
C ILE A 264 -8.27 -14.60 -4.52
N GLY A 265 -7.45 -15.41 -5.21
CA GLY A 265 -7.21 -15.30 -6.65
C GLY A 265 -6.35 -14.11 -7.06
N TYR A 266 -5.59 -13.51 -6.12
CA TYR A 266 -4.73 -12.38 -6.41
C TYR A 266 -3.47 -12.80 -7.16
N LEU A 267 -2.81 -13.89 -6.78
CA LEU A 267 -1.60 -14.35 -7.46
C LEU A 267 -1.56 -15.88 -7.59
N ASP A 268 -0.65 -16.37 -8.41
CA ASP A 268 -0.19 -17.76 -8.33
C ASP A 268 1.34 -17.79 -8.29
N TYR A 269 1.89 -18.82 -7.64
CA TYR A 269 3.31 -18.93 -7.40
C TYR A 269 3.76 -20.38 -7.26
N THR A 270 5.07 -20.59 -7.42
CA THR A 270 5.76 -21.82 -7.03
C THR A 270 6.82 -21.51 -5.98
N GLU A 271 6.85 -22.31 -4.90
CA GLU A 271 7.93 -22.31 -3.92
C GLU A 271 9.08 -23.17 -4.44
N ILE A 272 10.27 -22.58 -4.60
CA ILE A 272 11.46 -23.24 -5.14
C ILE A 272 12.57 -23.12 -4.10
N LYS A 273 13.28 -24.21 -3.85
CA LYS A 273 14.49 -24.21 -3.02
C LYS A 273 15.73 -24.17 -3.91
N ARG A 274 16.58 -23.14 -3.73
CA ARG A 274 17.89 -23.04 -4.37
C ARG A 274 18.97 -23.05 -3.29
N GLY A 275 19.69 -24.17 -3.19
CA GLY A 275 20.61 -24.42 -2.07
C GLY A 275 19.88 -24.42 -0.72
N ARG A 276 20.30 -23.54 0.20
CA ARG A 276 19.67 -23.37 1.53
C ARG A 276 18.58 -22.31 1.57
N VAL A 277 18.35 -21.59 0.48
CA VAL A 277 17.41 -20.47 0.42
C VAL A 277 16.14 -20.86 -0.33
N VAL A 278 15.01 -20.47 0.25
CA VAL A 278 13.68 -20.65 -0.34
C VAL A 278 13.28 -19.38 -1.08
N TYR A 279 12.73 -19.54 -2.27
CA TYR A 279 12.24 -18.49 -3.14
C TYR A 279 10.79 -18.76 -3.55
N PHE A 280 10.04 -17.69 -3.79
CA PHE A 280 8.70 -17.70 -4.33
C PHE A 280 8.76 -17.10 -5.74
N HIS A 281 8.53 -17.92 -6.75
CA HIS A 281 8.42 -17.46 -8.13
C HIS A 281 6.96 -17.13 -8.43
N ILE A 282 6.67 -15.84 -8.63
CA ILE A 282 5.31 -15.34 -8.87
C ILE A 282 5.04 -15.45 -10.37
N HIS A 283 4.05 -16.27 -10.75
CA HIS A 283 3.71 -16.50 -12.16
C HIS A 283 2.86 -15.38 -12.74
N TYR A 284 1.86 -14.95 -11.97
CA TYR A 284 0.98 -13.85 -12.35
C TYR A 284 0.42 -13.13 -11.12
N ARG A 285 -0.09 -11.92 -11.34
CA ARG A 285 -0.87 -11.13 -10.38
C ARG A 285 -2.16 -10.61 -11.02
N ARG A 286 -3.21 -10.48 -10.24
CA ARG A 286 -4.54 -10.00 -10.62
C ARG A 286 -5.01 -8.99 -9.57
N PRO A 287 -4.55 -7.73 -9.63
CA PRO A 287 -4.82 -6.72 -8.61
C PRO A 287 -6.32 -6.49 -8.37
N LYS A 288 -7.14 -6.55 -9.43
CA LYS A 288 -8.61 -6.37 -9.37
C LYS A 288 -9.38 -7.58 -8.83
N LEU A 289 -8.66 -8.67 -8.54
CA LEU A 289 -9.17 -10.02 -8.29
C LEU A 289 -10.01 -10.56 -9.45
N ARG A 290 -10.32 -11.86 -9.45
CA ARG A 290 -11.30 -12.39 -10.41
C ARG A 290 -12.65 -11.70 -10.15
N PRO A 291 -13.46 -11.40 -11.19
CA PRO A 291 -14.87 -11.16 -10.98
C PRO A 291 -15.42 -12.31 -10.12
N GLN A 292 -16.23 -12.01 -9.09
CA GLN A 292 -17.03 -13.07 -8.48
C GLN A 292 -17.86 -13.61 -9.63
N SER A 293 -17.67 -14.88 -9.99
CA SER A 293 -18.63 -15.56 -10.86
C SER A 293 -20.00 -15.37 -10.21
N LEU A 294 -20.94 -14.77 -10.94
CA LEU A 294 -22.35 -14.81 -10.56
C LEU A 294 -22.72 -16.26 -10.19
N PRO A 295 -23.55 -16.50 -9.15
CA PRO A 295 -24.06 -17.83 -8.88
C PRO A 295 -24.87 -18.27 -10.11
N GLY A 296 -24.29 -19.17 -10.91
CA GLY A 296 -24.85 -19.56 -12.20
C GLY A 296 -23.79 -20.06 -13.17
N ALA A 297 -22.86 -20.91 -12.72
CA ALA A 297 -22.22 -21.84 -13.64
C ALA A 297 -23.27 -22.91 -13.96
N LEU A 298 -23.92 -22.81 -15.11
CA LEU A 298 -24.69 -23.93 -15.65
C LEU A 298 -23.74 -25.11 -15.85
N PRO A 299 -24.16 -26.35 -15.51
CA PRO A 299 -23.34 -27.52 -15.72
C PRO A 299 -23.07 -27.69 -17.22
N ALA A 300 -21.85 -28.12 -17.53
CA ALA A 300 -21.49 -28.53 -18.87
C ALA A 300 -22.30 -29.78 -19.24
N GLY A 301 -22.94 -29.75 -20.41
CA GLY A 301 -23.58 -30.91 -21.02
C GLY A 301 -25.08 -30.72 -21.15
N ASP A 302 -25.51 -30.30 -22.34
CA ASP A 302 -26.49 -31.07 -23.10
C ASP A 302 -26.30 -30.75 -24.59
N GLU A 303 -26.19 -31.82 -25.37
CA GLU A 303 -26.06 -31.79 -26.82
C GLU A 303 -27.25 -31.08 -27.45
N LEU A 304 -27.00 -30.06 -28.27
CA LEU A 304 -28.04 -29.49 -29.12
C LEU A 304 -28.26 -30.46 -30.30
N PRO A 305 -29.51 -30.84 -30.62
CA PRO A 305 -29.80 -31.71 -31.74
C PRO A 305 -29.51 -30.96 -33.05
N VAL A 306 -28.82 -31.65 -33.96
CA VAL A 306 -28.49 -31.18 -35.30
C VAL A 306 -29.78 -31.02 -36.11
N GLU A 307 -30.19 -29.79 -36.41
CA GLU A 307 -31.23 -29.52 -37.40
C GLU A 307 -30.65 -29.70 -38.81
N ASN A 308 -31.10 -30.75 -39.50
CA ASN A 308 -30.93 -30.92 -40.93
C ASN A 308 -31.65 -29.80 -41.68
N SER A 309 -30.89 -28.93 -42.36
CA SER A 309 -31.44 -28.05 -43.40
C SER A 309 -31.52 -28.81 -44.73
N PRO A 310 -32.63 -28.75 -45.49
CA PRO A 310 -32.69 -29.34 -46.82
C PRO A 310 -31.97 -28.44 -47.83
N VAL A 311 -31.23 -29.08 -48.72
CA VAL A 311 -30.53 -28.48 -49.87
C VAL A 311 -31.58 -27.94 -50.86
N ALA A 312 -31.49 -26.66 -51.21
CA ALA A 312 -32.24 -26.08 -52.32
C ALA A 312 -31.55 -26.43 -53.65
N GLU A 313 -32.29 -27.06 -54.54
CA GLU A 313 -31.89 -27.38 -55.91
C GLU A 313 -31.65 -26.09 -56.72
N GLU A 314 -30.47 -25.95 -57.30
CA GLU A 314 -30.19 -24.99 -58.38
C GLU A 314 -30.92 -25.44 -59.65
N GLN A 315 -31.82 -24.58 -60.17
CA GLN A 315 -32.28 -24.60 -61.54
C GLN A 315 -31.51 -23.54 -62.33
N GLY A 316 -30.89 -23.93 -63.44
CA GLY A 316 -30.36 -22.98 -64.42
C GLY A 316 -29.47 -23.63 -65.47
N GLU A 317 -30.10 -24.03 -66.59
CA GLU A 317 -29.59 -24.20 -67.97
C GLU A 317 -28.28 -24.95 -68.25
#